data_AF-A0A957T024-F1
#
_entry.id   AF-A0A957T024-F1
#
_cell.length_a   1.000
_cell.length_b   1.000
_cell.length_c   1.000
_cell.angle_alpha   90.00
_cell.angle_beta   90.00
_cell.angle_gamma   90.00
#
_symmetry.space_group_name_H-M   'P 1'
#
loop_
_entity.id
_entity.type
_entity.pdbx_description
1 polymer ?
#
loop_
_entity_poly.entity_id
_entity_poly.type
_entity_poly.pdbx_seq_one_letter_code
_entity_poly.pdbx_strand_id
1 'polypeptide(L)'
;MRTETVTLGDREYTLTELPLRKARAYRERLREPFGNLVDLFERTPNTEIDNARQVAQLMRTLSDTLLNSVDMVVELLLDYDERLDREYIEENAYGSQVVDAFIAVLGLTFPFFGNSRVNKAMAAIGSGGAQTTTN
;
A
#
# COMPACT_ATOMS: atom_id res chain seq x y z
N MET A 1 6.44 -2.68 16.26
CA MET A 1 5.22 -3.18 15.63
C MET A 1 4.53 -1.98 15.00
N ARG A 2 4.45 -1.97 13.67
CA ARG A 2 3.76 -0.90 12.93
C ARG A 2 2.29 -1.25 12.70
N THR A 3 1.48 -0.21 12.52
CA THR A 3 0.05 -0.30 12.23
C THR A 3 -0.35 0.76 11.22
N GLU A 4 -1.35 0.45 10.40
CA GLU A 4 -1.97 1.42 9.50
C GLU A 4 -3.50 1.30 9.63
N THR A 5 -4.20 2.44 9.64
CA THR A 5 -5.66 2.46 9.65
C THR A 5 -6.16 2.68 8.23
N VAL A 6 -7.10 1.85 7.81
CA VAL A 6 -7.70 1.89 6.47
C VAL A 6 -9.22 1.89 6.59
N THR A 7 -9.91 2.43 5.59
CA THR A 7 -11.38 2.44 5.53
C THR A 7 -11.84 1.58 4.36
N LEU A 8 -12.71 0.61 4.61
CA LEU A 8 -13.32 -0.25 3.58
C LEU A 8 -14.84 -0.18 3.75
N GLY A 9 -15.52 0.37 2.75
CA GLY A 9 -16.91 0.81 2.87
C GLY A 9 -16.98 2.01 3.82
N ASP A 10 -17.72 1.87 4.90
CA ASP A 10 -17.82 2.83 6.01
C ASP A 10 -17.14 2.32 7.30
N ARG A 11 -16.48 1.15 7.26
CA ARG A 11 -15.80 0.56 8.41
C ARG A 11 -14.31 0.89 8.42
N GLU A 12 -13.80 1.25 9.59
CA GLU A 12 -12.37 1.41 9.83
C GLU A 12 -11.74 0.10 10.32
N TYR A 13 -10.59 -0.23 9.76
CA TYR A 13 -9.79 -1.40 10.14
C TYR A 13 -8.37 -0.97 10.49
N THR A 14 -7.85 -1.45 11.62
CA THR A 14 -6.44 -1.26 12.00
C THR A 14 -5.63 -2.49 11.63
N LEU A 15 -4.85 -2.38 10.57
CA LEU A 15 -3.95 -3.42 10.09
C LEU A 15 -2.65 -3.40 10.88
N THR A 16 -2.11 -4.57 11.18
CA THR A 16 -0.88 -4.70 11.96
C THR A 16 0.21 -5.36 11.13
N GLU A 17 1.45 -4.95 11.33
CA GLU A 17 2.63 -5.60 10.76
C GLU A 17 2.68 -7.10 11.09
N LEU A 18 2.84 -7.94 10.07
CA LEU A 18 2.95 -9.38 10.25
C LEU A 18 4.30 -9.76 10.90
N PRO A 19 4.31 -10.71 11.86
CA PRO A 19 5.55 -11.31 12.34
C PRO A 19 6.37 -11.93 11.21
N LEU A 20 7.70 -11.93 11.34
CA LEU A 20 8.67 -12.26 10.28
C LEU A 20 8.31 -13.49 9.42
N ARG A 21 7.89 -14.60 10.05
CA ARG A 21 7.51 -15.84 9.34
C ARG A 21 6.23 -15.65 8.50
N LYS A 22 5.20 -15.01 9.07
CA LYS A 22 3.95 -14.72 8.36
C LYS A 22 4.19 -13.72 7.22
N ALA A 23 4.99 -12.68 7.48
CA ALA A 23 5.38 -11.71 6.46
C ALA A 23 6.13 -12.35 5.29
N ARG A 24 7.03 -13.31 5.56
CA ARG A 24 7.72 -14.07 4.50
C ARG A 24 6.74 -14.85 3.62
N ALA A 25 5.85 -15.63 4.22
CA ALA A 25 4.86 -16.41 3.49
C ALA A 25 3.94 -15.51 2.65
N TYR A 26 3.55 -14.36 3.20
CA TYR A 26 2.75 -13.37 2.49
C TYR A 26 3.51 -12.78 1.28
N ARG A 27 4.79 -12.43 1.43
CA ARG A 27 5.63 -11.97 0.30
C ARG A 27 5.77 -13.03 -0.80
N GLU A 28 5.88 -14.30 -0.44
CA GLU A 28 5.95 -15.39 -1.42
C GLU A 28 4.65 -15.48 -2.24
N ARG A 29 3.48 -15.28 -1.62
CA ARG A 29 2.19 -15.20 -2.34
C ARG A 29 2.10 -13.99 -3.26
N LEU A 30 2.61 -12.83 -2.82
CA LEU A 30 2.62 -11.62 -3.66
C LEU A 30 3.47 -11.75 -4.92
N ARG A 31 4.50 -12.61 -4.92
CA ARG A 31 5.38 -12.80 -6.08
C ARG A 31 4.70 -13.46 -7.27
N GLU A 32 3.65 -14.24 -7.06
CA GLU A 32 2.94 -14.92 -8.14
C GLU A 32 2.22 -13.91 -9.06
N PRO A 33 1.37 -13.00 -8.55
CA PRO A 33 0.76 -11.96 -9.36
C PRO A 33 1.64 -10.73 -9.62
N PHE A 34 2.58 -10.42 -8.71
CA PHE A 34 3.33 -9.16 -8.74
C PHE A 34 4.85 -9.33 -8.71
N GLY A 35 5.38 -10.48 -9.12
CA GLY A 35 6.82 -10.81 -9.03
C GLY A 35 7.74 -9.73 -9.60
N ASN A 36 7.38 -9.15 -10.75
CA ASN A 36 8.16 -8.05 -11.36
C ASN A 36 8.20 -6.79 -10.48
N LEU A 37 7.10 -6.48 -9.79
CA LEU A 37 7.02 -5.34 -8.88
C LEU A 37 7.78 -5.65 -7.59
N VAL A 38 7.62 -6.85 -7.02
CA VAL A 38 8.34 -7.32 -5.83
C VAL A 38 9.85 -7.32 -6.07
N ASP A 39 10.31 -7.78 -7.23
CA ASP A 39 11.73 -7.78 -7.59
C ASP A 39 12.27 -6.36 -7.74
N LEU A 40 11.51 -5.44 -8.33
CA LEU A 40 11.87 -4.03 -8.41
C LEU A 40 11.99 -3.40 -7.01
N PHE A 41 11.06 -3.74 -6.12
CA PHE A 41 11.04 -3.30 -4.73
C PHE A 41 12.23 -3.83 -3.91
N GLU A 42 12.56 -5.12 -4.02
CA GLU A 42 13.68 -5.73 -3.31
C GLU A 42 15.06 -5.25 -3.79
N ARG A 43 15.16 -4.75 -5.03
CA ARG A 43 16.39 -4.19 -5.62
C ARG A 43 16.62 -2.72 -5.27
N THR A 44 15.64 -2.05 -4.67
CA THR A 44 15.70 -0.62 -4.31
C THR A 44 16.40 -0.24 -2.97
N PRO A 45 16.82 -1.14 -2.05
CA PRO A 45 17.22 -0.73 -0.69
C PRO A 45 18.54 0.05 -0.59
N ASN A 46 19.27 0.27 -1.70
CA ASN A 46 20.57 0.97 -1.70
C ASN A 46 20.61 2.28 -2.48
N THR A 47 19.49 2.78 -3.01
CA THR A 47 19.47 4.08 -3.67
C THR A 47 19.05 5.12 -2.64
N GLU A 48 19.94 6.06 -2.32
CA GLU A 48 19.57 7.26 -1.56
C GLU A 48 18.29 7.86 -2.17
N ILE A 49 17.42 8.39 -1.30
CA ILE A 49 16.12 8.96 -1.64
C ILE A 49 16.32 10.30 -2.35
N ASP A 50 17.01 10.27 -3.49
CA ASP A 50 17.20 11.39 -4.41
C ASP A 50 16.21 11.32 -5.57
N ASN A 51 15.40 10.27 -5.65
CA ASN A 51 14.44 10.11 -6.74
C ASN A 51 13.02 9.78 -6.28
N ALA A 52 12.45 10.66 -5.45
CA ALA A 52 11.03 10.66 -5.10
C ALA A 52 10.11 10.59 -6.34
N ARG A 53 10.58 11.10 -7.50
CA ARG A 53 9.88 10.98 -8.79
C ARG A 53 9.81 9.54 -9.30
N GLN A 54 10.88 8.76 -9.18
CA GLN A 54 10.86 7.32 -9.54
C GLN A 54 9.94 6.53 -8.62
N VAL A 55 9.93 6.84 -7.32
CA VAL A 55 9.00 6.21 -6.37
C VAL A 55 7.56 6.57 -6.74
N ALA A 56 7.26 7.84 -7.02
CA ALA A 56 5.93 8.26 -7.44
C ALA A 56 5.47 7.60 -8.76
N GLN A 57 6.37 7.44 -9.72
CA GLN A 57 6.08 6.77 -10.98
C GLN A 57 5.81 5.28 -10.79
N LEU A 58 6.59 4.61 -9.93
CA LEU A 58 6.35 3.23 -9.54
C LEU A 58 5.01 3.07 -8.81
N MET A 59 4.67 3.98 -7.91
CA MET A 59 3.36 3.98 -7.23
C MET A 59 2.22 4.17 -8.21
N ARG A 60 2.36 5.04 -9.21
CA ARG A 60 1.34 5.18 -10.26
C ARG A 60 1.17 3.90 -11.07
N THR A 61 2.26 3.30 -11.53
CA THR A 61 2.20 2.02 -12.27
C THR A 61 1.60 0.90 -11.43
N LEU A 62 1.93 0.85 -10.14
CA LEU A 62 1.32 -0.08 -9.20
C LEU A 62 -0.18 0.17 -9.09
N SER A 63 -0.62 1.41 -8.80
CA SER A 63 -2.03 1.76 -8.70
C SER A 63 -2.81 1.42 -9.98
N ASP A 64 -2.27 1.72 -11.16
CA ASP A 64 -2.91 1.40 -12.44
C ASP A 64 -3.04 -0.12 -12.64
N THR A 65 -2.02 -0.90 -12.23
CA THR A 65 -2.06 -2.36 -12.28
C THR A 65 -3.11 -2.92 -11.32
N LEU A 66 -3.16 -2.40 -10.09
CA LEU A 66 -4.08 -2.84 -9.04
C LEU A 66 -5.54 -2.50 -9.39
N LEU A 67 -5.80 -1.33 -9.99
CA LEU A 67 -7.15 -0.94 -10.43
C LEU A 67 -7.71 -1.87 -11.52
N ASN A 68 -6.84 -2.52 -12.31
CA ASN A 68 -7.25 -3.51 -13.29
C ASN A 68 -7.36 -4.93 -12.69
N SER A 69 -7.12 -5.09 -11.39
CA SER A 69 -7.10 -6.39 -10.71
C SER A 69 -7.71 -6.32 -9.30
N VAL A 70 -8.72 -5.47 -9.11
CA VAL A 70 -9.33 -5.19 -7.79
C VAL A 70 -9.77 -6.48 -7.08
N ASP A 71 -10.39 -7.42 -7.79
CA ASP A 71 -10.84 -8.69 -7.21
C ASP A 71 -9.67 -9.47 -6.59
N MET A 72 -8.53 -9.54 -7.28
CA MET A 72 -7.32 -10.18 -6.76
C MET A 72 -6.73 -9.41 -5.57
N VAL A 73 -6.86 -8.08 -5.56
CA VAL A 73 -6.41 -7.27 -4.43
C VAL A 73 -7.26 -7.53 -3.19
N VAL A 74 -8.57 -7.71 -3.34
CA VAL A 74 -9.46 -8.12 -2.25
C VAL A 74 -9.01 -9.45 -1.65
N GLU A 75 -8.74 -10.46 -2.49
CA GLU A 75 -8.22 -11.76 -2.01
C GLU A 75 -6.96 -11.61 -1.16
N LEU A 76 -6.00 -10.82 -1.65
CA LEU A 76 -4.73 -10.59 -0.95
C LEU A 76 -4.90 -9.82 0.36
N LEU A 77 -5.86 -8.88 0.43
CA LEU A 77 -6.20 -8.20 1.68
C LEU A 77 -6.80 -9.17 2.69
N LEU A 78 -7.77 -9.98 2.28
CA LEU A 78 -8.43 -10.97 3.14
C LEU A 78 -7.43 -12.01 3.66
N ASP A 79 -6.44 -12.38 2.83
CA ASP A 79 -5.32 -13.24 3.22
C ASP A 79 -4.38 -12.59 4.25
N TYR A 80 -4.27 -11.25 4.24
CA TYR A 80 -3.36 -10.52 5.13
C TYR A 80 -3.90 -10.45 6.56
N ASP A 81 -5.20 -10.22 6.74
CA ASP A 81 -5.84 -10.06 8.05
C ASP A 81 -7.21 -10.74 8.10
N GLU A 82 -7.31 -11.81 8.88
CA GLU A 82 -8.53 -12.63 9.05
C GLU A 82 -9.73 -11.88 9.65
N ARG A 83 -9.50 -10.67 10.19
CA ARG A 83 -10.57 -9.82 10.74
C ARG A 83 -11.32 -9.06 9.65
N LEU A 84 -10.82 -9.05 8.42
CA LEU A 84 -11.50 -8.42 7.29
C LEU A 84 -12.70 -9.27 6.88
N ASP A 85 -13.86 -8.63 6.81
CA ASP A 85 -15.14 -9.25 6.50
C ASP A 85 -15.36 -9.24 4.98
N ARG A 86 -15.18 -10.41 4.34
CA ARG A 86 -15.29 -10.58 2.89
C ARG A 86 -16.60 -10.05 2.33
N GLU A 87 -17.71 -10.59 2.83
CA GLU A 87 -19.04 -10.28 2.31
C GLU A 87 -19.32 -8.79 2.43
N TYR A 88 -18.94 -8.21 3.56
CA TYR A 88 -19.06 -6.76 3.76
C TYR A 88 -18.24 -5.94 2.77
N ILE A 89 -16.96 -6.30 2.57
CA ILE A 89 -16.04 -5.56 1.71
C ILE A 89 -16.52 -5.62 0.27
N GLU A 90 -16.91 -6.79 -0.22
CA GLU A 90 -17.39 -6.97 -1.59
C GLU A 90 -18.68 -6.18 -1.88
N GLU A 91 -19.57 -6.05 -0.89
CA GLU A 91 -20.83 -5.31 -1.05
C GLU A 91 -20.71 -3.79 -0.85
N ASN A 92 -19.80 -3.34 0.02
CA ASN A 92 -19.82 -1.96 0.52
C ASN A 92 -18.56 -1.16 0.18
N ALA A 93 -17.42 -1.80 -0.10
CA ALA A 93 -16.17 -1.09 -0.34
C ALA A 93 -16.03 -0.63 -1.80
N TYR A 94 -15.46 0.56 -1.98
CA TYR A 94 -15.08 1.05 -3.30
C TYR A 94 -13.72 0.48 -3.71
N GLY A 95 -13.52 0.25 -5.02
CA GLY A 95 -12.23 -0.24 -5.53
C GLY A 95 -11.04 0.65 -5.14
N SER A 96 -11.23 1.97 -5.03
CA SER A 96 -10.19 2.89 -4.54
C SER A 96 -9.79 2.61 -3.10
N GLN A 97 -10.75 2.29 -2.23
CA GLN A 97 -10.49 1.95 -0.82
C GLN A 97 -9.71 0.63 -0.71
N VAL A 98 -10.04 -0.36 -1.55
CA VAL A 98 -9.32 -1.63 -1.64
C VAL A 98 -7.87 -1.39 -2.05
N VAL A 99 -7.63 -0.55 -3.07
CA VAL A 99 -6.27 -0.20 -3.52
C VAL A 99 -5.50 0.52 -2.42
N ASP A 100 -6.10 1.51 -1.76
CA ASP A 100 -5.46 2.25 -0.67
C ASP A 100 -5.09 1.33 0.51
N ALA A 101 -6.00 0.43 0.89
CA ALA A 101 -5.75 -0.55 1.94
C ALA A 101 -4.61 -1.49 1.58
N PHE A 102 -4.54 -1.92 0.32
CA PHE A 102 -3.46 -2.80 -0.14
C PHE A 102 -2.11 -2.09 -0.16
N ILE A 103 -2.04 -0.82 -0.54
CA ILE A 103 -0.83 -0.01 -0.44
C ILE A 103 -0.36 0.07 1.02
N ALA A 104 -1.29 0.25 1.98
CA ALA A 104 -0.96 0.23 3.40
C ALA A 104 -0.37 -1.13 3.85
N VAL A 105 -0.95 -2.25 3.37
CA VAL A 105 -0.43 -3.61 3.61
C VAL A 105 0.98 -3.80 3.04
N LEU A 106 1.25 -3.32 1.82
CA LEU A 106 2.59 -3.34 1.24
C LEU A 106 3.55 -2.51 2.09
N GLY A 107 3.09 -1.35 2.58
CA GLY A 107 3.80 -0.49 3.51
C GLY A 107 4.23 -1.21 4.79
N LEU A 108 3.35 -2.05 5.35
CA LEU A 108 3.62 -2.87 6.53
C LEU A 108 4.51 -4.09 6.23
N THR A 109 4.37 -4.69 5.05
CA THR A 109 5.08 -5.91 4.63
C THR A 109 6.52 -5.64 4.22
N PHE A 110 6.77 -4.46 3.64
CA PHE A 110 8.05 -4.08 3.05
C PHE A 110 8.62 -2.82 3.70
N PRO A 111 9.75 -2.92 4.43
CA PRO A 111 10.25 -1.87 5.32
C PRO A 111 10.74 -0.60 4.60
N PHE A 112 10.93 -0.62 3.27
CA PHE A 112 11.36 0.56 2.51
C PHE A 112 10.24 1.60 2.32
N PHE A 113 8.97 1.19 2.33
CA PHE A 113 7.82 2.12 2.36
C PHE A 113 7.55 2.68 3.76
N GLY A 114 7.83 1.89 4.79
CA GLY A 114 7.55 2.22 6.19
C GLY A 114 8.49 3.21 6.85
N ASN A 115 9.57 3.60 6.16
CA ASN A 115 10.41 4.67 6.63
C ASN A 115 9.65 5.99 6.40
N SER A 116 9.49 6.77 7.47
CA SER A 116 8.90 8.12 7.57
C SER A 116 9.26 9.14 6.46
N ARG A 117 10.12 8.77 5.52
CA ARG A 117 10.55 9.52 4.35
C ARG A 117 9.52 9.48 3.21
N VAL A 118 8.79 8.38 3.00
CA VAL A 118 7.72 8.31 1.98
C VAL A 118 6.49 9.10 2.43
N ASN A 119 6.07 8.97 3.69
CA ASN A 119 4.98 9.79 4.25
C ASN A 119 5.33 11.29 4.26
N LYS A 120 6.59 11.68 4.52
CA LYS A 120 7.05 13.08 4.37
C LYS A 120 7.05 13.56 2.92
N ALA A 121 7.44 12.73 1.97
CA ALA A 121 7.39 13.07 0.55
C ALA A 121 5.95 13.23 0.04
N MET A 122 5.03 12.35 0.45
CA MET A 122 3.62 12.45 0.12
C MET A 122 2.94 13.65 0.81
N ALA A 123 3.28 13.93 2.07
CA ALA A 123 2.81 15.14 2.77
C ALA A 123 3.30 16.43 2.08
N ALA A 124 4.54 16.48 1.59
CA ALA A 124 5.08 17.62 0.85
C ALA A 124 4.41 17.81 -0.53
N ILE A 125 3.96 16.74 -1.17
CA ILE A 125 3.25 16.78 -2.45
C ILE A 125 1.77 17.18 -2.25
N GLY A 126 1.12 16.71 -1.18
CA GLY A 126 -0.27 17.05 -0.85
C GLY A 126 -0.48 18.43 -0.23
N SER A 127 0.55 19.03 0.40
CA SER A 127 0.47 20.37 1.02
C SER A 127 0.91 21.52 0.10
N GLY A 128 1.35 21.23 -1.12
CA GLY A 128 1.76 22.24 -2.11
C GLY A 128 0.61 23.01 -2.79
N GLY A 129 -0.64 22.72 -2.45
CA GLY A 129 -1.83 23.33 -3.06
C GLY A 129 -2.53 24.42 -2.23
N ALA A 130 -2.07 24.71 -1.01
CA ALA A 130 -2.72 25.68 -0.13
C ALA A 130 -1.72 26.70 0.44
N GLN A 131 -1.15 27.54 -0.43
CA GLN A 131 -0.68 28.86 0.00
C GLN A 131 -1.50 29.93 -0.72
N THR A 132 -2.45 30.45 0.03
CA THR A 132 -3.14 31.73 -0.13
C THR A 132 -2.24 32.80 -0.73
N THR A 133 -2.57 33.25 -1.94
CA THR A 133 -2.14 34.56 -2.43
C THR A 133 -3.00 35.60 -1.71
N THR A 134 -2.44 36.22 -0.69
CA THR A 134 -2.88 37.52 -0.18
C THR A 134 -1.65 38.38 -0.03
N ASN A 135 -1.40 39.20 -1.05
CA ASN A 135 -1.02 40.61 -0.96
C ASN A 135 -0.96 41.21 -2.36
#